data_AF-A0A7S0IIW5-F1
#
_entry.id   AF-A0A7S0IIW5-F1
#
_cell.length_a   1.000
_cell.length_b   1.000
_cell.length_c   1.000
_cell.angle_alpha   90.00
_cell.angle_beta   90.00
_cell.angle_gamma   90.00
#
_symmetry.space_group_name_H-M   'P 1'
#
loop_
_entity.id
_entity.type
_entity.pdbx_description
1 polymer ?
#
loop_
_entity_poly.entity_id
_entity_poly.type
_entity_poly.pdbx_seq_one_letter_code
_entity_poly.pdbx_strand_id
1 'polypeptide(L)'
;MQLPARDLHSARGLRLLFSSRGVGKRLDLCSCVIQIFVALALLTVAKLLADTIMQYAFAERRHFRDYKAETTPDFSDIRAKVEEFEKQAKAEQELRVDDEDEKMV
;
A
#
# COMPACT_ATOMS: atom_id res chain seq x y z
N MET A 1 20.07 53.54 56.49
CA MET A 1 19.51 52.52 55.58
C MET A 1 20.20 52.70 54.22
N GLN A 2 21.29 51.98 53.97
CA GLN A 2 22.05 52.10 52.72
C GLN A 2 21.56 51.04 51.73
N LEU A 3 21.10 51.47 50.56
CA LEU A 3 20.71 50.56 49.47
C LEU A 3 21.98 49.95 48.85
N PRO A 4 22.02 48.64 48.58
CA PRO A 4 23.18 48.01 47.96
C PRO A 4 23.32 48.51 46.51
N ALA A 5 24.39 49.23 46.21
CA ALA A 5 24.76 49.59 44.85
C ALA A 5 25.32 48.36 44.14
N ARG A 6 24.81 48.06 42.94
CA ARG A 6 25.22 46.90 42.15
C ARG A 6 26.04 47.38 40.96
N ASP A 7 27.34 47.08 40.96
CA ASP A 7 28.19 47.35 39.81
C ASP A 7 27.92 46.33 38.71
N LEU A 8 27.36 46.83 37.61
CA LEU A 8 27.10 46.04 36.41
C LEU A 8 28.25 46.23 35.43
N HIS A 9 29.15 45.25 35.37
CA HIS A 9 30.21 45.23 34.36
C HIS A 9 29.73 44.50 33.10
N SER A 10 29.46 45.27 32.04
CA SER A 10 29.19 44.74 30.70
C SER A 10 30.48 44.68 29.90
N ALA A 11 31.16 43.53 29.91
CA ALA A 11 32.32 43.28 29.05
C ALA A 11 31.89 42.69 27.71
N ARG A 12 32.36 43.29 26.60
CA ARG A 12 32.23 42.75 25.25
C ARG A 12 33.60 42.25 24.79
N GLY A 13 33.67 41.01 24.34
CA GLY A 13 34.91 40.37 23.91
C GLY A 13 34.68 39.36 22.79
N LEU A 14 35.77 38.84 22.24
CA LEU A 14 35.74 37.86 21.16
C LEU A 14 35.45 36.47 21.75
N ARG A 15 34.34 35.84 21.32
CA ARG A 15 34.02 34.45 21.71
C ARG A 15 34.55 33.49 20.65
N LEU A 16 35.71 32.90 20.92
CA LEU A 16 36.27 31.85 20.07
C LEU A 16 35.55 30.52 20.38
N LEU A 17 34.82 30.01 19.39
CA LEU A 17 34.16 28.71 19.44
C LEU A 17 34.86 27.77 18.46
N PHE A 18 35.66 26.86 18.99
CA PHE A 18 36.26 25.78 18.21
C PHE A 18 35.37 24.55 18.33
N SER A 19 34.76 24.14 17.22
CA SER A 19 33.98 22.91 17.14
C SER A 19 34.59 22.00 16.09
N SER A 20 35.10 20.86 16.51
CA SER A 20 35.58 19.80 15.62
C SER A 20 34.60 18.63 15.67
N ARG A 21 34.10 18.23 14.49
CA ARG A 21 33.28 17.04 14.32
C ARG A 21 33.99 16.13 13.31
N GLY A 22 34.27 14.91 13.72
CA GLY A 22 34.84 13.87 12.87
C GLY A 22 34.04 12.60 12.99
N VAL A 23 33.78 11.95 11.86
CA VAL A 23 33.21 10.60 11.81
C VAL A 23 34.31 9.66 11.34
N GLY A 24 34.80 8.83 12.25
CA GLY A 24 35.73 7.76 11.92
C GLY A 24 34.98 6.58 11.32
N LYS A 25 35.35 6.16 10.11
CA LYS A 25 34.80 4.95 9.48
C LYS A 25 35.81 3.82 9.63
N ARG A 26 35.36 2.70 10.19
CA ARG A 26 36.08 1.41 10.16
C ARG A 26 35.23 0.43 9.37
N LEU A 27 35.88 -0.49 8.68
CA LEU A 27 35.18 -1.59 8.01
C LEU A 27 34.67 -2.54 9.08
N ASP A 28 33.35 -2.68 9.14
CA ASP A 28 32.66 -3.62 10.01
C ASP A 28 32.00 -4.69 9.15
N LEU A 29 32.40 -5.94 9.36
CA LEU A 29 31.88 -7.09 8.60
C LEU A 29 30.38 -7.27 8.81
N CYS A 30 29.86 -6.99 10.02
CA CYS A 30 28.44 -7.06 10.29
C CYS A 30 27.66 -6.05 9.43
N SER A 31 28.14 -4.81 9.35
CA SER A 31 27.56 -3.78 8.47
C SER A 31 27.57 -4.20 7.00
N CYS A 32 28.63 -4.84 6.51
CA CYS A 32 28.70 -5.32 5.13
C CYS A 32 27.65 -6.39 4.84
N VAL A 33 27.49 -7.36 5.75
CA VAL A 33 26.51 -8.44 5.61
C VAL A 33 25.09 -7.88 5.57
N ILE A 34 24.78 -6.94 6.46
CA ILE A 34 23.47 -6.27 6.48
C ILE A 34 23.21 -5.53 5.17
N GLN A 35 24.20 -4.82 4.63
CA GLN A 35 24.06 -4.11 3.36
C GLN A 35 23.77 -5.07 2.19
N ILE A 36 24.38 -6.25 2.17
CA ILE A 36 24.11 -7.27 1.13
C ILE A 36 22.66 -7.77 1.24
N PHE A 37 22.16 -8.06 2.44
CA PHE A 37 20.78 -8.49 2.62
C PHE A 37 19.77 -7.39 2.23
N VAL A 38 20.07 -6.14 2.58
CA VAL A 38 19.26 -4.99 2.16
C VAL A 38 19.25 -4.87 0.64
N ALA A 39 20.39 -5.04 -0.03
CA ALA A 39 20.46 -5.01 -1.49
C ALA A 39 19.60 -6.11 -2.12
N LEU A 40 19.70 -7.35 -1.61
CA LEU A 40 18.87 -8.48 -2.08
C LEU A 40 17.37 -8.24 -1.85
N ALA A 41 16.99 -7.68 -0.70
CA ALA A 41 15.61 -7.30 -0.43
C ALA A 41 15.11 -6.19 -1.38
N LEU A 42 15.99 -5.27 -1.78
CA LEU A 42 15.63 -4.19 -2.70
C LEU A 42 15.37 -4.68 -4.13
N LEU A 43 15.93 -5.82 -4.54
CA LEU A 43 15.68 -6.40 -5.87
C LEU A 43 14.20 -6.78 -6.06
N THR A 44 13.52 -7.26 -5.02
CA THR A 44 12.09 -7.61 -5.14
C THR A 44 11.23 -6.37 -5.31
N VAL A 45 11.58 -5.28 -4.59
CA VAL A 45 10.95 -3.97 -4.74
C VAL A 45 11.20 -3.42 -6.14
N ALA A 46 12.41 -3.56 -6.67
CA ALA A 46 12.74 -3.13 -8.03
C ALA A 46 11.91 -3.86 -9.08
N LYS A 47 11.65 -5.17 -8.91
CA LYS A 47 10.77 -5.94 -9.81
C LYS A 47 9.33 -5.41 -9.78
N LEU A 48 8.77 -5.16 -8.59
CA LEU A 48 7.43 -4.56 -8.45
C LEU A 48 7.36 -3.18 -9.10
N LEU A 49 8.42 -2.39 -8.94
CA LEU A 49 8.50 -1.04 -9.51
C LEU A 49 8.61 -1.11 -11.05
N ALA A 50 9.41 -2.02 -11.59
CA ALA A 50 9.46 -2.28 -13.03
C ALA A 50 8.09 -2.74 -13.58
N ASP A 51 7.41 -3.63 -12.86
CA ASP A 51 6.09 -4.14 -13.23
C ASP A 51 5.03 -3.02 -13.26
N THR A 52 5.05 -2.13 -12.27
CA THR A 52 4.13 -0.98 -12.22
C THR A 52 4.43 0.02 -13.33
N ILE A 53 5.71 0.33 -13.58
CA ILE A 53 6.08 1.18 -14.72
C ILE A 53 5.58 0.56 -16.03
N MET A 54 5.77 -0.74 -16.23
CA MET A 54 5.36 -1.42 -17.46
C MET A 54 3.84 -1.45 -17.67
N GLN A 55 3.06 -1.49 -16.58
CA GLN A 55 1.59 -1.42 -16.65
C GLN A 55 1.05 0.00 -16.92
N TYR A 56 1.69 1.05 -16.41
CA TYR A 56 1.13 2.41 -16.43
C TYR A 56 1.77 3.35 -17.44
N ALA A 57 3.08 3.25 -17.68
CA ALA A 57 3.83 4.21 -18.48
C ALA A 57 3.93 3.85 -19.96
N PHE A 58 3.86 2.56 -20.31
CA PHE A 58 4.01 2.11 -21.70
C PHE A 58 2.70 2.12 -22.48
N ALA A 59 2.77 2.57 -23.74
CA ALA A 59 1.64 2.58 -24.67
C ALA A 59 1.10 1.15 -24.93
N GLU A 60 1.96 0.14 -24.86
CA GLU A 60 1.66 -1.26 -25.15
C GLU A 60 1.29 -2.09 -23.90
N ARG A 61 0.75 -1.42 -22.87
CA ARG A 61 0.31 -2.02 -21.60
C ARG A 61 -0.65 -3.21 -21.74
N ARG A 62 -1.45 -3.27 -22.81
CA ARG A 62 -2.42 -4.35 -23.03
C ARG A 62 -1.72 -5.68 -23.31
N HIS A 63 -0.77 -5.71 -24.25
CA HIS A 63 -0.01 -6.92 -24.55
C HIS A 63 0.76 -7.43 -23.32
N PHE A 64 1.41 -6.54 -22.55
CA PHE A 64 2.10 -6.97 -21.33
C PHE A 64 1.14 -7.55 -20.28
N ARG A 65 -0.07 -7.00 -20.15
CA ARG A 65 -1.06 -7.51 -19.20
C ARG A 65 -1.57 -8.90 -19.61
N ASP A 66 -1.83 -9.10 -20.90
CA ASP A 66 -2.37 -10.35 -21.43
C ASP A 66 -1.35 -11.49 -21.34
N TYR A 67 -0.05 -11.21 -21.49
CA TYR A 67 1.01 -12.21 -21.28
C TYR A 67 1.27 -12.54 -19.81
N LYS A 68 1.03 -11.59 -18.90
CA LYS A 68 1.38 -11.74 -17.48
C LYS A 68 0.26 -12.33 -16.64
N ALA A 69 -0.99 -12.02 -16.97
CA ALA A 69 -2.16 -12.45 -16.21
C ALA A 69 -3.13 -13.22 -17.11
N GLU A 70 -3.31 -14.50 -16.83
CA GLU A 70 -4.41 -15.26 -17.42
C GLU A 70 -5.72 -14.77 -16.82
N THR A 71 -6.62 -14.27 -17.66
CA THR A 71 -7.94 -13.84 -17.22
C THR A 71 -8.80 -15.08 -17.05
N THR A 72 -8.94 -15.57 -15.82
CA THR A 72 -9.89 -16.65 -15.49
C THR A 72 -11.29 -16.04 -15.35
N PRO A 73 -12.34 -16.65 -15.93
CA PRO A 73 -13.71 -16.21 -15.67
C PRO A 73 -14.05 -16.43 -14.19
N ASP A 74 -14.42 -15.35 -13.50
CA ASP A 74 -14.85 -15.41 -12.11
C ASP A 74 -16.16 -16.19 -11.98
N PHE A 75 -16.26 -17.06 -10.97
CA PHE A 75 -17.45 -17.88 -10.68
C PHE A 75 -18.66 -17.05 -10.17
N SER A 76 -18.53 -15.73 -10.08
CA SER A 76 -19.60 -14.80 -9.68
C SER A 76 -20.80 -14.86 -10.62
N ASP A 77 -20.56 -15.08 -11.92
CA ASP A 77 -21.61 -15.12 -12.94
C ASP A 77 -22.52 -16.35 -12.80
N ILE A 78 -22.01 -17.44 -12.22
CA ILE A 78 -22.78 -18.66 -11.99
C ILE A 78 -23.70 -18.48 -10.78
N ARG A 79 -23.23 -17.81 -9.71
CA ARG A 79 -24.08 -17.51 -8.54
C ARG A 79 -25.21 -16.56 -8.88
N ALA A 80 -24.93 -15.52 -9.68
CA ALA A 80 -25.96 -14.58 -10.13
C ALA A 80 -27.05 -15.29 -10.94
N LYS A 81 -26.67 -16.16 -11.88
CA LYS A 81 -27.63 -16.95 -12.67
C LYS A 81 -28.45 -17.92 -11.81
N VAL A 82 -27.84 -18.59 -10.83
CA VAL A 82 -28.56 -19.50 -9.92
C VAL A 82 -29.60 -18.75 -9.09
N GLU A 83 -29.27 -17.55 -8.60
CA GLU A 83 -30.21 -16.73 -7.82
C GLU A 83 -31.38 -16.22 -8.67
N GLU A 84 -31.16 -15.91 -9.95
CA GLU A 84 -32.21 -15.56 -10.90
C GLU A 84 -33.14 -16.75 -11.20
N PHE A 85 -32.59 -17.95 -11.38
CA PHE A 85 -33.39 -19.17 -11.58
C PHE A 85 -34.22 -19.54 -10.33
N GLU A 86 -33.68 -19.38 -9.12
CA GLU A 86 -34.42 -19.63 -7.88
C GLU A 86 -35.58 -18.63 -7.68
N LYS A 87 -35.39 -17.36 -8.07
CA LYS A 87 -36.46 -16.35 -8.02
C LYS A 87 -37.56 -16.63 -9.04
N GLN A 88 -37.19 -17.04 -10.25
CA GLN A 88 -38.17 -17.44 -11.27
C GLN A 88 -38.96 -18.67 -10.84
N ALA A 89 -38.28 -19.70 -10.31
CA ALA A 89 -38.94 -20.91 -9.82
C ALA A 89 -39.91 -20.62 -8.66
N LYS A 90 -39.55 -19.73 -7.73
CA LYS A 90 -40.45 -19.32 -6.63
C LYS A 90 -41.65 -18.52 -7.12
N ALA A 91 -41.45 -17.57 -8.03
CA ALA A 91 -42.54 -16.78 -8.60
C ALA A 91 -43.53 -17.64 -9.41
N GLU A 92 -43.03 -18.62 -10.16
CA GLU A 92 -43.86 -19.57 -10.90
C GLU A 92 -44.62 -20.53 -9.97
N GLN A 93 -44.01 -20.88 -8.83
CA GLN A 93 -44.66 -21.72 -7.82
C GLN A 93 -45.74 -20.96 -7.03
N GLU A 94 -45.54 -19.68 -6.72
CA GLU A 94 -46.57 -18.81 -6.10
C GLU A 94 -47.75 -18.58 -7.05
N LEU A 95 -47.51 -18.27 -8.32
CA LEU A 95 -48.57 -18.08 -9.32
C LEU A 95 -49.47 -19.33 -9.47
N ARG A 96 -48.86 -20.51 -9.36
CA ARG A 96 -49.55 -21.79 -9.50
C ARG A 96 -50.40 -22.16 -8.27
N VAL A 97 -50.07 -21.63 -7.10
CA VAL A 97 -50.86 -21.82 -5.86
C VAL A 97 -52.08 -20.89 -5.88
N ASP A 98 -51.93 -19.65 -6.35
CA ASP A 98 -53.05 -18.71 -6.49
C ASP A 98 -54.13 -19.21 -7.50
N ASP A 99 -53.72 -19.86 -8.59
CA ASP A 99 -54.62 -20.47 -9.59
C ASP A 99 -55.38 -21.71 -9.06
N GLU A 100 -54.88 -22.38 -8.03
CA GLU A 100 -55.53 -23.54 -7.39
C GLU A 100 -56.55 -23.11 -6.33
N ASP A 101 -56.31 -21.99 -5.63
CA ASP A 101 -57.24 -21.42 -4.66
C ASP A 101 -58.45 -20.74 -5.33
N GLU A 102 -58.28 -20.13 -6.51
CA GLU A 102 -59.39 -19.49 -7.26
C GLU A 102 -60.38 -20.52 -7.87
N LYS A 103 -59.98 -21.79 -8.00
CA LYS A 103 -60.86 -22.88 -8.48
C LYS A 103 -61.64 -23.59 -7.36
N MET A 104 -61.38 -23.25 -6.09
CA MET A 104 -62.06 -23.83 -4.94
C MET A 104 -63.14 -22.93 -4.31
N VAL A 105 -63.47 -21.80 -4.96
CA VAL A 105 -64.60 -20.89 -4.62
C VAL A 105 -65.65 -20.95 -5.72
#